data_AF-A0A1J5LVD4-F1
#
_entry.id   AF-A0A1J5LVD4-F1
#
_cell.length_a   1.000
_cell.length_b   1.000
_cell.length_c   1.000
_cell.angle_alpha   90.00
_cell.angle_beta   90.00
_cell.angle_gamma   90.00
#
_symmetry.space_group_name_H-M   'P 1'
#
loop_
_entity.id
_entity.type
_entity.pdbx_description
1 polymer ?
#
loop_
_entity_poly.entity_id
_entity_poly.type
_entity_poly.pdbx_seq_one_letter_code
_entity_poly.pdbx_strand_id
1 'polypeptide(L)'
;MEPKVEIKKTTINRIGGYLHRVVPIADKSGDIISYALKPLMLEFKPRDIMQVAVGCTILTVPVALTEEAWNLGEFLPNLNIALVALFSILMISVFVYFNFYKVTLKGYISEFIKRIIGTYLISLIISGVILTLLEKCPWGIDNALAIRRIVIVAYPAAMSGTLSDTIK
;
A
#
# COMPACT_ATOMS: atom_id res chain seq x y z
N MET A 1 -25.78 -9.70 -41.74
CA MET A 1 -24.79 -10.39 -40.88
C MET A 1 -23.61 -9.45 -40.73
N GLU A 2 -23.47 -8.78 -39.58
CA GLU A 2 -22.29 -7.95 -39.33
C GLU A 2 -21.06 -8.87 -39.16
N PRO A 3 -19.92 -8.56 -39.80
CA PRO A 3 -18.72 -9.37 -39.68
C PRO A 3 -18.20 -9.31 -38.24
N LYS A 4 -17.98 -10.48 -37.62
CA LYS A 4 -17.30 -10.58 -36.33
C LYS A 4 -15.84 -10.19 -36.51
N VAL A 5 -15.50 -8.96 -36.16
CA VAL A 5 -14.13 -8.46 -36.14
C VAL A 5 -13.36 -9.14 -35.00
N GLU A 6 -12.30 -9.87 -35.32
CA GLU A 6 -11.47 -10.58 -34.36
C GLU A 6 -10.42 -9.61 -33.77
N ILE A 7 -10.74 -9.00 -32.63
CA ILE A 7 -9.84 -8.04 -31.96
C ILE A 7 -8.66 -8.81 -31.34
N LYS A 8 -7.43 -8.49 -31.76
CA LYS A 8 -6.19 -9.06 -31.17
C LYS A 8 -6.19 -8.92 -29.65
N LYS A 9 -5.76 -9.99 -28.95
CA LYS A 9 -5.69 -10.03 -27.48
C LYS A 9 -4.83 -8.89 -26.92
N THR A 10 -5.32 -8.28 -25.85
CA THR A 10 -4.54 -7.32 -25.05
C THR A 10 -3.28 -7.99 -24.53
N THR A 11 -2.14 -7.29 -24.65
CA THR A 11 -0.83 -7.79 -24.21
C THR A 11 -0.26 -6.88 -23.12
N ILE A 12 0.58 -7.44 -22.25
CA ILE A 12 1.33 -6.69 -21.25
C ILE A 12 2.77 -6.61 -21.72
N ASN A 13 3.24 -5.41 -22.03
CA ASN A 13 4.62 -5.17 -22.47
C ASN A 13 5.31 -4.18 -21.52
N ARG A 14 6.62 -4.33 -21.37
CA ARG A 14 7.43 -3.37 -20.61
C ARG A 14 7.91 -2.28 -21.57
N ILE A 15 7.53 -1.04 -21.29
CA ILE A 15 7.87 0.16 -22.08
C ILE A 15 8.39 1.20 -21.09
N GLY A 16 9.58 1.77 -21.35
CA GLY A 16 10.20 2.76 -20.46
C GLY A 16 10.47 2.25 -19.04
N GLY A 17 10.69 0.95 -18.86
CA GLY A 17 10.92 0.34 -17.54
C GLY A 17 9.66 0.11 -16.70
N TYR A 18 8.46 0.35 -17.23
CA TYR A 18 7.18 0.08 -16.57
C TYR A 18 6.31 -0.89 -17.39
N LEU A 19 5.51 -1.68 -16.68
CA LEU A 19 4.51 -2.54 -17.30
C LEU A 19 3.35 -1.71 -17.83
N HIS A 20 3.04 -1.88 -19.10
CA HIS A 20 1.92 -1.26 -19.77
C HIS A 20 1.00 -2.34 -20.34
N ARG A 21 -0.30 -2.17 -20.13
CA ARG A 21 -1.33 -2.89 -20.89
C ARG A 21 -1.48 -2.20 -22.23
N VAL A 22 -1.15 -2.92 -23.28
CA VAL A 22 -1.27 -2.48 -24.67
C VAL A 22 -2.65 -2.91 -25.17
N VAL A 23 -3.51 -1.92 -25.40
CA VAL A 23 -4.87 -2.12 -25.91
C VAL A 23 -4.89 -1.70 -27.38
N PRO A 24 -5.07 -2.63 -28.33
CA PRO A 24 -5.21 -2.25 -29.73
C PRO A 24 -6.54 -1.52 -29.95
N ILE A 25 -6.49 -0.41 -30.68
CA ILE A 25 -7.66 0.34 -31.15
C ILE A 25 -7.82 0.01 -32.63
N ALA A 26 -8.93 -0.65 -32.97
CA ALA A 26 -9.26 -1.06 -34.33
C ALA A 26 -10.34 -0.18 -34.95
N ASP A 27 -10.29 0.00 -36.27
CA ASP A 27 -11.36 0.64 -37.05
C ASP A 27 -12.59 -0.29 -37.18
N LYS A 28 -13.69 0.22 -37.75
CA LYS A 28 -14.88 -0.55 -38.14
C LYS A 28 -14.55 -1.74 -39.06
N SER A 29 -13.44 -1.66 -39.80
CA SER A 29 -12.93 -2.72 -40.67
C SER A 29 -12.11 -3.80 -39.93
N GLY A 30 -11.74 -3.57 -38.66
CA GLY A 30 -10.89 -4.47 -37.87
C GLY A 30 -9.40 -4.22 -37.98
N ASP A 31 -8.96 -3.28 -38.80
CA ASP A 31 -7.57 -2.88 -38.92
C ASP A 31 -7.13 -2.07 -37.70
N ILE A 32 -5.93 -2.36 -37.18
CA ILE A 32 -5.39 -1.68 -36.00
C ILE A 32 -4.87 -0.30 -36.41
N ILE A 33 -5.53 0.76 -35.94
CA ILE A 33 -5.14 2.14 -36.23
C ILE A 33 -4.09 2.63 -35.22
N SER A 34 -4.23 2.26 -33.95
CA SER A 34 -3.33 2.72 -32.88
C SER A 34 -3.32 1.79 -31.66
N TYR A 35 -2.42 2.05 -30.72
CA TYR A 35 -2.34 1.35 -29.44
C TYR A 35 -2.50 2.32 -28.28
N ALA A 36 -3.46 2.06 -27.40
CA ALA A 36 -3.53 2.73 -26.10
C ALA A 36 -2.61 2.01 -25.11
N LEU A 37 -1.73 2.78 -24.47
CA LEU A 37 -0.84 2.30 -23.42
C LEU A 37 -1.39 2.70 -22.06
N LYS A 38 -1.82 1.71 -21.26
CA LYS A 38 -2.25 1.94 -19.88
C LYS A 38 -1.18 1.42 -18.92
N PRO A 39 -0.51 2.27 -18.12
CA PRO A 39 0.46 1.79 -17.15
C PRO A 39 -0.24 0.92 -16.09
N LEU A 40 0.36 -0.22 -15.75
CA LEU A 40 -0.17 -1.18 -14.78
C LEU A 40 0.37 -0.96 -13.37
N MET A 41 1.50 -0.26 -13.22
CA MET A 41 2.08 0.20 -11.93
C MET A 41 2.07 -0.84 -10.79
N LEU A 42 2.26 -2.12 -11.13
CA LEU A 42 2.20 -3.23 -10.18
C LEU A 42 3.46 -3.27 -9.29
N GLU A 43 4.62 -3.09 -9.90
CA GLU A 43 5.94 -3.15 -9.25
C GLU A 43 6.08 -2.14 -8.11
N PHE A 44 6.54 -2.61 -6.94
CA PHE A 44 6.77 -1.74 -5.79
C PHE A 44 8.14 -1.07 -5.88
N LYS A 45 8.18 0.17 -6.38
CA LYS A 45 9.41 0.91 -6.68
C LYS A 45 9.80 1.89 -5.56
N PRO A 46 11.04 2.40 -5.52
CA PRO A 46 11.46 3.40 -4.52
C PRO A 46 10.59 4.66 -4.46
N ARG A 47 10.00 5.10 -5.60
CA ARG A 47 9.01 6.18 -5.63
C ARG A 47 7.80 5.86 -4.76
N ASP A 48 7.29 4.62 -4.84
CA ASP A 48 6.14 4.17 -4.05
C ASP A 48 6.50 4.14 -2.55
N ILE A 49 7.72 3.73 -2.20
CA ILE A 49 8.22 3.74 -0.81
C ILE A 49 8.18 5.17 -0.23
N MET A 50 8.71 6.15 -0.97
CA MET A 50 8.71 7.55 -0.53
C MET A 50 7.29 8.09 -0.37
N GLN A 51 6.42 7.75 -1.30
CA GLN A 51 5.02 8.17 -1.28
C GLN A 51 4.26 7.59 -0.09
N VAL A 52 4.44 6.29 0.18
CA VAL A 52 3.92 5.64 1.38
C VAL A 52 4.47 6.30 2.64
N ALA A 53 5.77 6.59 2.72
CA ALA A 53 6.38 7.22 3.89
C ALA A 53 5.80 8.61 4.18
N VAL A 54 5.66 9.45 3.14
CA VAL A 54 5.01 10.76 3.24
C VAL A 54 3.55 10.60 3.66
N GLY A 55 2.82 9.67 3.05
CA GLY A 55 1.43 9.36 3.41
C GLY A 55 1.28 8.91 4.87
N CYS A 56 2.12 8.00 5.35
CA CYS A 56 2.11 7.55 6.74
C CYS A 56 2.26 8.72 7.71
N THR A 57 3.15 9.68 7.39
CA THR A 57 3.42 10.84 8.25
C THR A 57 2.16 11.68 8.51
N ILE A 58 1.27 11.81 7.51
CA ILE A 58 0.05 12.62 7.59
C ILE A 58 -0.83 12.23 8.78
N LEU A 59 -1.05 10.93 9.00
CA LEU A 59 -1.82 10.46 10.16
C LEU A 59 -0.95 10.11 11.37
N THR A 60 0.32 9.78 11.18
CA THR A 60 1.20 9.47 12.32
C THR A 60 1.36 10.67 13.24
N VAL A 61 1.63 11.86 12.69
CA VAL A 61 1.87 13.07 13.50
C VAL A 61 0.68 13.41 14.41
N PRO A 62 -0.55 13.63 13.90
CA PRO A 62 -1.67 13.99 14.77
C PRO A 62 -2.01 12.88 15.76
N VAL A 63 -1.94 11.60 15.35
CA VAL A 63 -2.25 10.46 16.24
C VAL A 63 -1.19 10.29 17.34
N ALA A 64 0.09 10.46 17.03
CA ALA A 64 1.16 10.33 18.02
C ALA A 64 1.16 11.47 19.05
N LEU A 65 0.60 12.62 18.70
CA LEU A 65 0.45 13.78 19.59
C LEU A 65 -0.72 13.62 20.58
N THR A 66 -1.68 12.73 20.33
CA THR A 66 -2.77 12.49 21.28
C THR A 66 -2.34 11.54 22.38
N GLU A 67 -2.69 11.84 23.62
CA GLU A 67 -2.31 11.01 24.76
C GLU A 67 -3.02 9.66 24.76
N GLU A 68 -4.26 9.65 24.26
CA GLU A 68 -5.11 8.47 24.16
C GLU A 68 -4.47 7.38 23.30
N ALA A 69 -3.74 7.74 22.24
CA ALA A 69 -3.16 6.79 21.31
C ALA A 69 -2.05 5.95 21.96
N TRP A 70 -1.15 6.58 22.72
CA TRP A 70 -0.05 5.86 23.38
C TRP A 70 -0.44 5.32 24.77
N ASN A 71 -1.42 5.91 25.45
CA ASN A 71 -2.03 5.34 26.66
C ASN A 71 -2.75 4.03 26.33
N LEU A 72 -3.41 3.92 25.17
CA LEU A 72 -4.04 2.68 24.73
C LEU A 72 -3.04 1.51 24.68
N GLY A 73 -1.77 1.76 24.37
CA GLY A 73 -0.71 0.75 24.35
C GLY A 73 -0.36 0.15 25.73
N GLU A 74 -0.69 0.84 26.82
CA GLU A 74 -0.50 0.35 28.19
C GLU A 74 -1.63 -0.59 28.62
N PHE A 75 -2.87 -0.21 28.32
CA PHE A 75 -4.05 -0.92 28.80
C PHE A 75 -4.48 -2.09 27.92
N LEU A 76 -4.16 -2.07 26.61
CA LEU A 76 -4.64 -3.10 25.71
C LEU A 76 -3.91 -4.44 25.93
N PRO A 77 -4.62 -5.56 26.05
CA PRO A 77 -4.01 -6.88 26.06
C PRO A 77 -3.23 -7.15 24.77
N ASN A 78 -2.15 -7.94 24.86
CA ASN A 78 -1.30 -8.30 23.72
C ASN A 78 -2.10 -8.91 22.54
N LEU A 79 -3.14 -9.70 22.84
CA LEU A 79 -3.99 -10.29 21.82
C LEU A 79 -4.69 -9.22 20.98
N ASN A 80 -5.24 -8.19 21.61
CA ASN A 80 -5.93 -7.11 20.93
C ASN A 80 -4.96 -6.31 20.05
N ILE A 81 -3.72 -6.11 20.50
CA ILE A 81 -2.68 -5.42 19.72
C ILE A 81 -2.29 -6.25 18.50
N ALA A 82 -2.14 -7.55 18.65
CA ALA A 82 -1.91 -8.46 17.53
C ALA A 82 -3.08 -8.45 16.54
N LEU A 83 -4.32 -8.37 17.03
CA LEU A 83 -5.51 -8.22 16.18
C LEU A 83 -5.54 -6.88 15.45
N VAL A 84 -5.11 -5.78 16.07
CA VAL A 84 -4.98 -4.47 15.40
C VAL A 84 -3.93 -4.55 14.29
N ALA A 85 -2.78 -5.17 14.53
CA ALA A 85 -1.76 -5.39 13.50
C ALA A 85 -2.30 -6.23 12.34
N LEU A 86 -2.98 -7.34 12.64
CA LEU A 86 -3.60 -8.20 11.63
C LEU A 86 -4.66 -7.45 10.83
N PHE A 87 -5.50 -6.66 11.49
CA PHE A 87 -6.53 -5.85 10.85
C PHE A 87 -5.92 -4.76 9.96
N SER A 88 -4.80 -4.16 10.37
CA SER A 88 -4.02 -3.22 9.56
C SER A 88 -3.59 -3.87 8.25
N ILE A 89 -2.95 -5.05 8.34
CA ILE A 89 -2.48 -5.80 7.16
C ILE A 89 -3.67 -6.19 6.26
N LEU A 90 -4.80 -6.61 6.84
CA LEU A 90 -6.01 -6.94 6.10
C LEU A 90 -6.52 -5.71 5.33
N MET A 91 -6.62 -4.55 5.98
CA MET A 91 -7.08 -3.31 5.34
C MET A 91 -6.18 -2.89 4.18
N ILE A 92 -4.86 -2.93 4.37
CA ILE A 92 -3.87 -2.69 3.30
C ILE A 92 -4.09 -3.68 2.16
N SER A 93 -4.24 -4.97 2.47
CA SER A 93 -4.42 -6.03 1.48
C SER A 93 -5.67 -5.83 0.63
N VAL A 94 -6.80 -5.55 1.27
CA VAL A 94 -8.08 -5.28 0.59
C VAL A 94 -7.93 -4.05 -0.31
N PHE A 95 -7.38 -2.97 0.22
CA PHE A 95 -7.23 -1.73 -0.52
C PHE A 95 -6.29 -1.88 -1.73
N VAL A 96 -5.11 -2.48 -1.55
CA VAL A 96 -4.15 -2.73 -2.63
C VAL A 96 -4.73 -3.67 -3.69
N TYR A 97 -5.48 -4.70 -3.26
CA TYR A 97 -6.11 -5.64 -4.17
C TYR A 97 -7.09 -4.93 -5.11
N PHE A 98 -8.01 -4.14 -4.55
CA PHE A 98 -9.03 -3.46 -5.37
C PHE A 98 -8.46 -2.35 -6.24
N ASN A 99 -7.43 -1.64 -5.80
CA ASN A 99 -6.86 -0.52 -6.56
C ASN A 99 -5.85 -0.95 -7.64
N PHE A 100 -5.00 -1.96 -7.38
CA PHE A 100 -3.90 -2.31 -8.30
C PHE A 100 -4.05 -3.69 -8.95
N TYR A 101 -4.58 -4.68 -8.23
CA TYR A 101 -4.41 -6.09 -8.61
C TYR A 101 -5.70 -6.82 -9.02
N LYS A 102 -6.89 -6.21 -8.91
CA LYS A 102 -8.20 -6.82 -9.19
C LYS A 102 -8.26 -7.64 -10.48
N VAL A 103 -7.61 -7.18 -11.54
CA VAL A 103 -7.64 -7.81 -12.88
C VAL A 103 -6.34 -8.54 -13.23
N THR A 104 -5.23 -8.23 -12.56
CA THR A 104 -3.87 -8.68 -12.92
C THR A 104 -3.14 -9.39 -11.78
N LEU A 105 -3.84 -9.88 -10.75
CA LEU A 105 -3.21 -10.57 -9.62
C LEU A 105 -2.43 -11.82 -10.06
N LYS A 106 -2.98 -12.58 -11.01
CA LYS A 106 -2.37 -13.82 -11.50
C LYS A 106 -1.05 -13.49 -12.22
N GLY A 107 0.07 -13.89 -11.60
CA GLY A 107 1.44 -13.64 -12.09
C GLY A 107 2.21 -12.55 -11.32
N TYR A 108 1.55 -11.78 -10.45
CA TYR A 108 2.17 -10.67 -9.69
C TYR A 108 1.92 -10.75 -8.18
N ILE A 109 1.67 -11.96 -7.66
CA ILE A 109 1.42 -12.21 -6.23
C ILE A 109 2.62 -11.78 -5.38
N SER A 110 3.84 -11.96 -5.87
CA SER A 110 5.06 -11.55 -5.16
C SER A 110 5.12 -10.02 -4.97
N GLU A 111 4.82 -9.24 -6.01
CA GLU A 111 4.78 -7.78 -5.94
C GLU A 111 3.63 -7.29 -5.05
N PHE A 112 2.49 -7.98 -5.08
CA PHE A 112 1.37 -7.72 -4.17
C PHE A 112 1.78 -7.88 -2.70
N ILE A 113 2.39 -9.02 -2.33
CA ILE A 113 2.85 -9.29 -0.96
C ILE A 113 3.94 -8.30 -0.55
N LYS A 114 4.92 -8.02 -1.43
CA LYS A 114 5.98 -7.03 -1.16
C LYS A 114 5.40 -5.66 -0.84
N ARG A 115 4.39 -5.21 -1.58
CA ARG A 115 3.73 -3.92 -1.35
C ARG A 115 3.01 -3.91 0.00
N ILE A 116 2.24 -4.95 0.35
CA ILE A 116 1.53 -5.02 1.64
C ILE A 116 2.51 -4.97 2.82
N ILE A 117 3.50 -5.87 2.79
CA ILE A 117 4.50 -5.96 3.87
C ILE A 117 5.33 -4.68 3.92
N GLY A 118 5.78 -4.19 2.76
CA GLY A 118 6.55 -2.95 2.65
C GLY A 118 5.81 -1.76 3.24
N THR A 119 4.54 -1.57 2.88
CA THR A 119 3.73 -0.46 3.41
C THR A 119 3.54 -0.54 4.91
N TYR A 120 3.28 -1.73 5.46
CA TYR A 120 3.13 -1.90 6.90
C TYR A 120 4.45 -1.71 7.67
N LEU A 121 5.58 -2.19 7.11
CA LEU A 121 6.88 -1.95 7.74
C LEU A 121 7.26 -0.46 7.73
N ILE A 122 6.99 0.24 6.62
CA ILE A 122 7.22 1.69 6.55
C ILE A 122 6.36 2.41 7.58
N SER A 123 5.10 2.04 7.76
CA SER A 123 4.24 2.68 8.76
C SER A 123 4.74 2.44 10.19
N LEU A 124 5.21 1.23 10.52
CA LEU A 124 5.83 0.94 11.82
C LEU A 124 7.09 1.78 12.05
N ILE A 125 7.95 1.93 11.03
CA ILE A 125 9.17 2.73 11.12
C ILE A 125 8.83 4.20 11.36
N ILE A 126 7.92 4.78 10.56
CA ILE A 126 7.52 6.18 10.68
C ILE A 126 6.88 6.45 12.05
N SER A 127 5.97 5.58 12.51
CA SER A 127 5.37 5.67 13.85
C SER A 127 6.39 5.54 14.97
N GLY A 128 7.34 4.61 14.85
CA GLY A 128 8.43 4.45 15.81
C GLY A 128 9.34 5.65 15.90
N VAL A 129 9.74 6.22 14.76
CA VAL A 129 10.55 7.44 14.71
C VAL A 129 9.81 8.59 15.37
N ILE A 130 8.56 8.85 14.99
CA ILE A 130 7.78 9.98 15.55
C ILE A 130 7.56 9.80 17.05
N LEU A 131 7.12 8.63 17.52
CA LEU A 131 6.93 8.39 18.96
C LEU A 131 8.24 8.48 19.76
N THR A 132 9.37 8.09 19.16
CA THR A 132 10.69 8.24 19.78
C THR A 132 11.08 9.71 19.89
N LEU A 133 10.84 10.51 18.85
CA LEU A 133 11.08 11.96 18.86
C LEU A 133 10.21 12.69 19.90
N LEU A 134 9.03 12.15 20.20
CA LEU A 134 8.12 12.67 21.23
C LEU A 134 8.40 12.11 22.64
N GLU A 135 9.48 11.34 22.81
CA GLU A 135 9.85 10.67 24.07
C GLU A 135 8.73 9.76 24.63
N LYS A 136 7.89 9.20 23.75
CA LYS A 136 6.79 8.29 24.11
C LYS A 136 7.13 6.82 23.91
N CYS A 137 8.36 6.47 23.56
CA CYS A 137 8.82 5.08 23.52
C CYS A 137 9.84 4.84 24.65
N PRO A 138 9.50 4.07 25.70
CA PRO A 138 10.39 3.80 26.83
C PRO A 138 11.45 2.73 26.48
N TRP A 139 12.27 3.04 25.47
CA TRP A 139 13.36 2.18 25.02
C TRP A 139 14.32 1.88 26.17
N GLY A 140 14.66 0.60 26.35
CA GLY A 140 15.59 0.13 27.39
C GLY A 140 14.95 -0.11 28.77
N ILE A 141 13.72 0.36 29.01
CA ILE A 141 12.96 0.08 30.23
C ILE A 141 11.85 -0.93 29.93
N ASP A 142 10.97 -0.60 28.97
CA ASP A 142 9.90 -1.48 28.52
C ASP A 142 9.77 -1.43 27.00
N ASN A 143 10.60 -2.25 26.34
CA ASN A 143 10.58 -2.39 24.89
C ASN A 143 9.25 -2.99 24.38
N ALA A 144 8.56 -3.78 25.20
CA ALA A 144 7.29 -4.36 24.80
C ALA A 144 6.23 -3.25 24.69
N LEU A 145 6.16 -2.36 25.69
CA LEU A 145 5.28 -1.20 25.66
C LEU A 145 5.59 -0.26 24.48
N ALA A 146 6.87 -0.03 24.18
CA ALA A 146 7.26 0.76 23.01
C ALA A 146 6.68 0.16 21.71
N ILE A 147 6.84 -1.15 21.50
CA ILE A 147 6.30 -1.84 20.31
C ILE A 147 4.77 -1.76 20.26
N ARG A 148 4.09 -1.95 21.40
CA ARG A 148 2.62 -1.84 21.50
C ARG A 148 2.11 -0.47 21.05
N ARG A 149 2.74 0.61 21.51
CA ARG A 149 2.41 1.99 21.11
C ARG A 149 2.64 2.21 19.61
N ILE A 150 3.75 1.71 19.09
CA ILE A 150 4.07 1.82 17.66
C ILE A 150 3.02 1.12 16.80
N VAL A 151 2.62 -0.10 17.15
CA VAL A 151 1.61 -0.87 16.39
C VAL A 151 0.27 -0.13 16.35
N ILE A 152 -0.16 0.46 17.46
CA ILE A 152 -1.42 1.20 17.54
C ILE A 152 -1.39 2.44 16.65
N VAL A 153 -0.32 3.23 16.71
CA VAL A 153 -0.18 4.44 15.87
C VAL A 153 0.05 4.07 14.40
N ALA A 154 0.73 2.96 14.13
CA ALA A 154 0.98 2.47 12.78
C ALA A 154 -0.28 2.02 12.03
N TYR A 155 -1.38 1.67 12.73
CA TYR A 155 -2.63 1.29 12.09
C TYR A 155 -3.21 2.41 11.19
N PRO A 156 -3.58 3.60 11.72
CA PRO A 156 -4.06 4.69 10.88
C PRO A 156 -2.99 5.19 9.91
N ALA A 157 -1.71 5.19 10.32
CA ALA A 157 -0.60 5.56 9.46
C ALA A 157 -0.52 4.67 8.21
N ALA A 158 -0.63 3.34 8.36
CA ALA A 158 -0.57 2.41 7.25
C ALA A 158 -1.71 2.62 6.25
N MET A 159 -2.92 2.93 6.74
CA MET A 159 -4.05 3.25 5.87
C MET A 159 -3.79 4.52 5.06
N SER A 160 -3.25 5.57 5.69
CA SER A 160 -2.88 6.81 5.01
C SER A 160 -1.76 6.63 3.99
N GLY A 161 -0.71 5.87 4.34
CA GLY A 161 0.37 5.51 3.43
C GLY A 161 -0.11 4.73 2.21
N THR A 162 -0.99 3.75 2.43
CA THR A 162 -1.61 2.95 1.36
C THR A 162 -2.49 3.81 0.45
N LEU A 163 -3.25 4.76 1.00
CA LEU A 163 -4.04 5.70 0.19
C LEU A 163 -3.14 6.59 -0.65
N SER A 164 -2.07 7.12 -0.03
CA SER A 164 -1.11 7.98 -0.72
C SER A 164 -0.50 7.26 -1.91
N ASP A 165 -0.11 5.99 -1.79
CA ASP A 165 0.46 5.16 -2.86
C ASP A 165 -0.39 5.09 -4.15
N THR A 166 -1.67 5.43 -4.11
CA THR A 166 -2.55 5.47 -5.30
C THR A 166 -2.41 6.74 -6.14
N ILE A 167 -1.83 7.82 -5.58
CA ILE A 167 -1.74 9.13 -6.24
C ILE A 167 -0.55 9.12 -7.21
N LYS A 168 -0.73 8.55 -8.41
CA LYS A 168 0.37 8.32 -9.35
C LYS A 168 0.36 9.22 -10.58
#